data_AF-D0NXR6-F1
#
_entry.id   AF-D0NXR6-F1
#
_cell.length_a   1.000
_cell.length_b   1.000
_cell.length_c   1.000
_cell.angle_alpha   90.00
_cell.angle_beta   90.00
_cell.angle_gamma   90.00
#
_symmetry.space_group_name_H-M   'P 1'
#
loop_
_entity.id
_entity.type
_entity.pdbx_description
1 polymer ?
#
loop_
_entity_poly.entity_id
_entity_poly.type
_entity_poly.pdbx_seq_one_letter_code
_entity_poly.pdbx_strand_id
1 'polypeptide(L)'
;MASKFRSWWIKPLAMYYTDVRHVMLLDVDDVILKDPAIVRSLDGYVKTGTTFFYDRVITQRRFLTGNDSGEMYVHKLLREFDYARFNVSKGLAPSQQMLNTFAHRGKSIHEMDSSMVLIDKKRAGKTVMDILFWFITEERFRFTYSWGDKETFRLAFEMARAPYFFRPWGVSVYMPVQGSDDEEAEILYMNGKALIDPQKV
;
A
#
# COMPACT_ATOMS: atom_id res chain seq x y z
N MET A 1 17.74 1.55 18.55
CA MET A 1 16.56 1.12 17.77
C MET A 1 15.62 2.29 17.45
N ALA A 2 15.27 3.14 18.41
CA ALA A 2 14.39 4.31 18.20
C ALA A 2 14.82 5.26 17.07
N SER A 3 16.12 5.59 16.96
CA SER A 3 16.64 6.48 15.90
C SER A 3 16.46 5.96 14.46
N LYS A 4 16.13 4.68 14.29
CA LYS A 4 15.86 4.07 12.98
C LYS A 4 14.40 4.23 12.53
N PHE A 5 13.50 4.64 13.43
CA PHE A 5 12.11 4.91 13.13
C PHE A 5 11.87 6.42 13.04
N ARG A 6 12.17 6.95 11.86
CA ARG A 6 12.00 8.37 11.49
C ARG A 6 11.49 8.48 10.06
N SER A 7 11.05 9.67 9.67
CA SER A 7 10.56 9.94 8.32
C SER A 7 9.40 8.98 7.95
N TRP A 8 9.43 8.36 6.77
CA TRP A 8 8.39 7.45 6.26
C TRP A 8 8.03 6.32 7.23
N TRP A 9 8.98 5.81 8.01
CA TRP A 9 8.74 4.68 8.90
C TRP A 9 7.91 5.00 10.15
N ILE A 10 7.60 6.27 10.40
CA ILE A 10 6.69 6.68 11.47
C ILE A 10 5.24 6.30 11.11
N LYS A 11 4.86 6.36 9.82
CA LYS A 11 3.50 6.01 9.36
C LYS A 11 3.07 4.58 9.73
N PRO A 12 3.82 3.52 9.35
CA PRO A 12 3.42 2.16 9.69
C PRO A 12 3.51 1.88 11.20
N LEU A 13 4.40 2.56 11.94
CA LEU A 13 4.38 2.52 13.41
C LEU A 13 3.08 3.12 13.97
N ALA A 14 2.67 4.30 13.48
CA ALA A 14 1.43 4.94 13.91
C ALA A 14 0.22 4.05 13.60
N MET A 15 0.18 3.45 12.41
CA MET A 15 -0.85 2.46 12.04
C MET A 15 -0.88 1.27 13.01
N TYR A 16 0.29 0.73 13.37
CA TYR A 16 0.39 -0.43 14.26
C TYR A 16 -0.05 -0.09 15.70
N TYR A 17 0.48 0.98 16.29
CA TYR A 17 0.32 1.30 17.71
C TYR A 17 -0.96 2.07 18.07
N THR A 18 -1.62 2.74 17.13
CA THR A 18 -2.86 3.46 17.44
C THR A 18 -4.01 2.50 17.75
N ASP A 19 -4.83 2.77 18.77
CA ASP A 19 -6.02 1.96 19.07
C ASP A 19 -7.24 2.37 18.23
N VAL A 20 -7.09 3.38 17.36
CA VAL A 20 -8.15 3.81 16.45
C VAL A 20 -8.47 2.70 15.44
N ARG A 21 -9.76 2.33 15.34
CA ARG A 21 -10.21 1.30 14.40
C ARG A 21 -10.05 1.71 12.94
N HIS A 22 -10.64 2.84 12.55
CA HIS A 22 -10.63 3.33 11.16
C HIS A 22 -9.56 4.41 11.01
N VAL A 23 -8.34 3.98 10.69
CA VAL A 23 -7.19 4.87 10.56
C VAL A 23 -7.11 5.43 9.14
N MET A 24 -6.90 6.74 9.04
CA MET A 24 -6.50 7.43 7.81
C MET A 24 -5.18 8.12 8.10
N LEU A 25 -4.12 7.72 7.39
CA LEU A 25 -2.84 8.42 7.41
C LEU A 25 -2.76 9.30 6.17
N LEU A 26 -2.27 10.52 6.36
CA LEU A 26 -2.02 11.51 5.31
C LEU A 26 -0.57 11.97 5.39
N ASP A 27 0.03 12.30 4.25
CA ASP A 27 1.27 13.07 4.25
C ASP A 27 0.99 14.50 4.73
N VAL A 28 2.01 15.15 5.29
CA VAL A 28 1.89 16.55 5.75
C VAL A 28 1.79 17.53 4.57
N ASP A 29 2.20 17.11 3.37
CA ASP A 29 2.15 17.88 2.13
C ASP A 29 0.95 17.50 1.23
N ASP A 30 -0.06 16.84 1.79
CA ASP A 30 -1.34 16.61 1.13
C ASP A 30 -2.27 17.84 1.26
N VAL A 31 -2.71 18.36 0.13
CA VAL A 31 -3.74 19.40 0.04
C VAL A 31 -5.08 18.74 -0.24
N ILE A 32 -5.94 18.70 0.77
CA ILE A 32 -7.27 18.09 0.70
C ILE A 32 -8.26 19.08 0.06
N LEU A 33 -8.92 18.69 -1.03
CA LEU A 33 -9.86 19.56 -1.78
C LEU A 33 -11.33 19.24 -1.48
N LYS A 34 -11.61 18.03 -0.97
CA LYS A 34 -12.94 17.57 -0.56
C LYS A 34 -12.86 16.81 0.75
N ASP A 35 -14.00 16.63 1.44
CA ASP A 35 -14.05 15.84 2.67
C ASP A 35 -13.45 14.44 2.42
N PRO A 36 -12.28 14.11 3.01
CA PRO A 36 -11.60 12.87 2.74
C PRO A 36 -12.33 11.68 3.36
N ALA A 37 -13.30 11.89 4.25
CA ALA A 37 -14.11 10.82 4.82
C ALA A 37 -14.92 10.05 3.75
N ILE A 38 -15.18 10.66 2.59
CA ILE A 38 -15.88 10.02 1.47
C ILE A 38 -15.21 8.73 1.00
N VAL A 39 -13.89 8.59 1.18
CA VAL A 39 -13.21 7.35 0.76
C VAL A 39 -13.60 6.15 1.62
N ARG A 40 -14.21 6.36 2.80
CA ARG A 40 -14.75 5.29 3.63
C ARG A 40 -16.10 4.77 3.14
N SER A 41 -16.83 5.54 2.32
CA SER A 41 -18.09 5.08 1.72
C SER A 41 -17.89 4.27 0.44
N LEU A 42 -16.65 4.22 -0.07
CA LEU A 42 -16.33 3.41 -1.24
C LEU A 42 -16.63 1.94 -1.00
N ASP A 43 -17.29 1.30 -1.97
CA ASP A 43 -17.57 -0.14 -1.95
C ASP A 43 -16.35 -0.99 -1.60
N GLY A 44 -15.18 -0.64 -2.17
CA GLY A 44 -13.93 -1.33 -1.88
C GLY A 44 -13.50 -1.22 -0.42
N TYR A 45 -13.67 -0.04 0.21
CA TYR A 45 -13.44 0.15 1.63
C TYR A 45 -14.46 -0.62 2.47
N VAL A 46 -15.74 -0.54 2.13
CA VAL A 46 -16.80 -1.24 2.87
C VAL A 46 -16.58 -2.76 2.85
N LYS A 47 -16.15 -3.31 1.70
CA LYS A 47 -15.88 -4.73 1.50
C LYS A 47 -14.60 -5.19 2.20
N THR A 48 -13.48 -4.48 2.01
CA THR A 48 -12.15 -4.94 2.44
C THR A 48 -11.63 -4.28 3.71
N GLY A 49 -12.15 -3.10 4.06
CA GLY A 49 -11.61 -2.25 5.11
C GLY A 49 -10.38 -1.45 4.67
N THR A 50 -10.04 -1.40 3.38
CA THR A 50 -8.85 -0.70 2.90
C THR A 50 -9.15 0.22 1.74
N THR A 51 -8.35 1.26 1.58
CA THR A 51 -8.28 2.04 0.34
C THR A 51 -6.84 2.47 0.15
N PHE A 52 -6.21 1.88 -0.87
CA PHE A 52 -4.87 2.21 -1.33
C PHE A 52 -4.95 2.83 -2.73
N PHE A 53 -3.89 3.55 -3.11
CA PHE A 53 -3.81 4.27 -4.38
C PHE A 53 -2.62 3.76 -5.19
N TYR A 54 -2.78 3.73 -6.52
CA TYR A 54 -1.68 3.38 -7.42
C TYR A 54 -0.74 4.56 -7.61
N ASP A 55 0.57 4.32 -7.47
CA ASP A 55 1.61 5.28 -7.83
C ASP A 55 1.97 5.17 -9.33
N ARG A 56 2.86 6.05 -9.78
CA ARG A 56 3.39 6.07 -11.15
C ARG A 56 4.17 4.80 -11.47
N VAL A 57 4.13 4.39 -12.73
CA VAL A 57 4.96 3.26 -13.19
C VAL A 57 6.40 3.73 -13.37
N ILE A 58 7.34 3.07 -12.68
CA ILE A 58 8.77 3.35 -12.82
C ILE A 58 9.52 2.07 -13.19
N THR A 59 9.96 2.00 -14.44
CA THR A 59 10.65 0.82 -15.00
C THR A 59 12.14 0.83 -14.63
N GLN A 60 12.49 0.21 -13.51
CA GLN A 60 13.88 -0.02 -13.08
C GLN A 60 14.02 -1.40 -12.41
N ARG A 61 15.22 -1.75 -11.96
CA ARG A 61 15.53 -2.99 -11.21
C ARG A 61 15.95 -2.69 -9.78
N ARG A 62 15.01 -2.23 -8.96
CA ARG A 62 15.21 -1.87 -7.54
C ARG A 62 13.94 -2.20 -6.77
N PHE A 63 14.00 -2.16 -5.44
CA PHE A 63 12.84 -2.39 -4.58
C PHE A 63 12.17 -3.72 -4.93
N LEU A 64 10.89 -3.73 -5.29
CA LEU A 64 10.17 -4.98 -5.59
C LEU A 64 10.71 -5.76 -6.79
N THR A 65 11.30 -5.06 -7.76
CA THR A 65 11.96 -5.68 -8.92
C THR A 65 13.47 -5.81 -8.73
N GLY A 66 13.98 -5.48 -7.54
CA GLY A 66 15.38 -5.61 -7.21
C GLY A 66 15.83 -7.07 -7.18
N ASN A 67 17.12 -7.30 -7.42
CA ASN A 67 17.72 -8.61 -7.32
C ASN A 67 18.05 -8.94 -5.86
N ASP A 68 17.45 -10.01 -5.32
CA ASP A 68 17.69 -10.58 -4.00
C ASP A 68 18.25 -12.02 -4.15
N SER A 69 19.57 -12.14 -4.17
CA SER A 69 20.28 -13.43 -4.34
C SER A 69 19.98 -14.18 -5.66
N GLY A 70 19.87 -13.45 -6.77
CA GLY A 70 19.69 -14.02 -8.12
C GLY A 70 18.25 -14.03 -8.61
N GLU A 71 17.29 -13.62 -7.80
CA GLU A 71 15.87 -13.58 -8.14
C GLU A 71 15.25 -12.20 -7.86
N MET A 72 14.14 -11.89 -8.52
CA MET A 72 13.36 -10.71 -8.22
C MET A 72 12.79 -10.77 -6.79
N TYR A 73 13.03 -9.73 -5.99
CA TYR A 73 12.66 -9.67 -4.59
C TYR A 73 11.22 -10.09 -4.33
N VAL A 74 10.26 -9.56 -5.11
CA VAL A 74 8.84 -9.85 -4.88
C VAL A 74 8.47 -11.31 -5.14
N HIS A 75 9.14 -11.99 -6.07
CA HIS A 75 8.94 -13.42 -6.33
C HIS A 75 9.51 -14.25 -5.19
N LYS A 76 10.73 -13.92 -4.76
CA LYS A 76 11.38 -14.55 -3.61
C LYS A 76 10.57 -14.37 -2.32
N LEU A 77 10.11 -13.16 -2.04
CA LEU A 77 9.26 -12.84 -0.88
C LEU A 77 8.02 -13.73 -0.86
N LEU A 78 7.26 -13.79 -1.96
CA LEU A 78 6.03 -14.60 -2.04
C LEU A 78 6.28 -16.09 -1.77
N ARG A 79 7.44 -16.61 -2.20
CA ARG A 79 7.81 -18.02 -2.05
C ARG A 79 8.39 -18.36 -0.67
N GLU A 80 9.28 -17.51 -0.16
CA GLU A 80 10.13 -17.80 1.01
C GLU A 80 9.62 -17.16 2.30
N PHE A 81 8.58 -16.31 2.25
CA PHE A 81 7.97 -15.75 3.45
C PHE A 81 7.52 -16.86 4.42
N ASP A 82 7.86 -16.71 5.70
CA ASP A 82 7.50 -17.67 6.74
C ASP A 82 6.03 -17.52 7.15
N TYR A 83 5.12 -18.02 6.30
CA TYR A 83 3.69 -18.01 6.55
C TYR A 83 3.32 -18.70 7.87
N ALA A 84 4.08 -19.73 8.26
CA ALA A 84 3.80 -20.50 9.46
C ALA A 84 3.99 -19.68 10.74
N ARG A 85 5.01 -18.80 10.76
CA ARG A 85 5.25 -17.86 11.86
C ARG A 85 4.03 -16.99 12.19
N PHE A 86 3.21 -16.67 11.20
CA PHE A 86 2.04 -15.80 11.35
C PHE A 86 0.70 -16.54 11.31
N ASN A 87 0.71 -17.88 11.44
CA ASN A 87 -0.49 -18.73 11.32
C ASN A 87 -1.24 -18.57 9.99
N VAL A 88 -0.52 -18.25 8.91
CA VAL A 88 -1.06 -18.21 7.56
C VAL A 88 -0.82 -19.57 6.90
N SER A 89 -1.77 -20.03 6.09
CA SER A 89 -1.63 -21.30 5.36
C SER A 89 -0.36 -21.30 4.50
N LYS A 90 0.39 -22.41 4.53
CA LYS A 90 1.63 -22.56 3.75
C LYS A 90 1.33 -22.66 2.24
N GLY A 91 2.36 -22.44 1.44
CA GLY A 91 2.34 -22.61 -0.02
C GLY A 91 2.31 -21.29 -0.79
N LEU A 92 2.78 -21.34 -2.03
CA LEU A 92 2.73 -20.20 -2.95
C LEU A 92 1.30 -20.03 -3.46
N ALA A 93 0.58 -19.05 -2.93
CA ALA A 93 -0.77 -18.70 -3.39
C ALA A 93 -0.97 -17.17 -3.44
N PRO A 94 -0.25 -16.45 -4.32
CA PRO A 94 -0.46 -15.02 -4.52
C PRO A 94 -1.89 -14.75 -4.99
N SER A 95 -2.45 -13.62 -4.57
CA SER A 95 -3.76 -13.16 -5.06
C SER A 95 -3.69 -12.86 -6.56
N GLN A 96 -4.84 -12.98 -7.26
CA GLN A 96 -4.91 -12.58 -8.66
C GLN A 96 -4.53 -11.11 -8.87
N GLN A 97 -4.85 -10.27 -7.89
CA GLN A 97 -4.46 -8.87 -7.87
C GLN A 97 -2.93 -8.73 -7.84
N MET A 98 -2.25 -9.48 -6.98
CA MET A 98 -0.78 -9.48 -6.90
C MET A 98 -0.12 -9.92 -8.21
N LEU A 99 -0.61 -11.01 -8.81
CA LEU A 99 -0.11 -11.50 -10.09
C LEU A 99 -0.25 -10.46 -11.21
N ASN A 100 -1.30 -9.63 -11.15
CA ASN A 100 -1.59 -8.60 -12.14
C ASN A 100 -0.81 -7.29 -11.94
N THR A 101 -0.16 -7.09 -10.79
CA THR A 101 0.65 -5.89 -10.55
C THR A 101 1.76 -5.71 -11.60
N PHE A 102 2.11 -4.48 -11.93
CA PHE A 102 3.30 -4.19 -12.72
C PHE A 102 4.57 -4.66 -12.00
N ALA A 103 4.65 -4.52 -10.68
CA ALA A 103 5.78 -4.98 -9.88
C ALA A 103 6.01 -6.50 -9.96
N HIS A 104 4.96 -7.32 -9.80
CA HIS A 104 5.09 -8.76 -9.96
C HIS A 104 5.49 -9.17 -11.39
N ARG A 105 5.06 -8.39 -12.40
CA ARG A 105 5.44 -8.59 -13.81
C ARG A 105 6.79 -7.98 -14.18
N GLY A 106 7.54 -7.42 -13.23
CA GLY A 106 8.85 -6.82 -13.46
C GLY A 106 8.82 -5.49 -14.22
N LYS A 107 7.65 -4.83 -14.30
CA LYS A 107 7.42 -3.60 -15.07
C LYS A 107 7.53 -2.32 -14.24
N SER A 108 7.33 -2.38 -12.92
CA SER A 108 7.45 -1.23 -12.03
C SER A 108 8.15 -1.60 -10.73
N ILE A 109 8.97 -0.71 -10.17
CA ILE A 109 9.66 -0.96 -8.90
C ILE A 109 8.76 -0.84 -7.65
N HIS A 110 7.53 -0.33 -7.82
CA HIS A 110 6.50 -0.20 -6.80
C HIS A 110 5.10 -0.20 -7.43
N GLU A 111 4.07 -0.24 -6.59
CA GLU A 111 2.66 -0.12 -7.01
C GLU A 111 1.91 0.94 -6.23
N MET A 112 2.21 1.09 -4.94
CA MET A 112 1.38 1.80 -4.00
C MET A 112 1.93 3.19 -3.72
N ASP A 113 1.04 4.18 -3.80
CA ASP A 113 1.28 5.47 -3.20
C ASP A 113 0.75 5.46 -1.76
N SER A 114 1.54 6.03 -0.84
CA SER A 114 1.21 6.10 0.59
C SER A 114 0.97 7.52 1.08
N SER A 115 0.74 8.50 0.20
CA SER A 115 0.32 9.84 0.64
C SER A 115 -0.93 9.73 1.51
N MET A 116 -1.98 9.07 0.99
CA MET A 116 -3.17 8.68 1.75
C MET A 116 -3.25 7.15 1.93
N VAL A 117 -3.38 6.68 3.17
CA VAL A 117 -3.55 5.25 3.50
C VAL A 117 -4.73 5.06 4.44
N LEU A 118 -5.68 4.20 4.07
CA LEU A 118 -6.83 3.86 4.91
C LEU A 118 -6.90 2.39 5.26
N ILE A 119 -7.07 2.10 6.56
CA ILE A 119 -7.23 0.74 7.09
C ILE A 119 -8.27 0.72 8.22
N ASP A 120 -9.27 -0.17 8.13
CA ASP A 120 -10.08 -0.66 9.24
C ASP A 120 -9.31 -1.79 9.93
N LYS A 121 -8.66 -1.48 11.06
CA LYS A 121 -7.83 -2.43 11.81
C LYS A 121 -8.60 -3.65 12.30
N LYS A 122 -9.91 -3.52 12.54
CA LYS A 122 -10.75 -4.66 12.95
C LYS A 122 -10.90 -5.67 11.81
N ARG A 123 -11.03 -5.20 10.57
CA ARG A 123 -11.12 -6.06 9.38
C ARG A 123 -9.76 -6.62 8.96
N ALA A 124 -8.71 -5.80 9.05
CA ALA A 124 -7.34 -6.24 8.79
C ALA A 124 -6.92 -7.39 9.74
N GLY A 125 -7.31 -7.28 11.00
CA GLY A 125 -7.03 -8.30 12.01
C GLY A 125 -5.57 -8.31 12.47
N LYS A 126 -5.30 -9.13 13.49
CA LYS A 126 -3.99 -9.20 14.15
C LYS A 126 -2.89 -9.67 13.21
N THR A 127 -3.15 -10.67 12.38
CA THR A 127 -2.17 -11.26 11.45
C THR A 127 -1.60 -10.21 10.51
N VAL A 128 -2.44 -9.38 9.88
CA VAL A 128 -1.97 -8.29 9.00
C VAL A 128 -1.10 -7.31 9.79
N MET A 129 -1.50 -6.94 11.00
CA MET A 129 -0.74 -6.00 11.84
C MET A 129 0.62 -6.58 12.26
N ASP A 130 0.67 -7.86 12.63
CA ASP A 130 1.92 -8.54 13.01
C ASP A 130 2.89 -8.62 11.81
N ILE A 131 2.38 -8.90 10.61
CA ILE A 131 3.20 -8.93 9.38
C ILE A 131 3.66 -7.52 9.01
N LEU A 132 2.78 -6.50 9.12
CA LEU A 132 3.16 -5.10 8.96
C LEU A 132 4.31 -4.73 9.90
N PHE A 133 4.21 -5.15 11.16
CA PHE A 133 5.26 -4.92 12.16
C PHE A 133 6.57 -5.62 11.76
N TRP A 134 6.49 -6.88 11.35
CA TRP A 134 7.65 -7.63 10.86
C TRP A 134 8.35 -6.95 9.69
N PHE A 135 7.60 -6.44 8.71
CA PHE A 135 8.20 -5.71 7.59
C PHE A 135 9.03 -4.51 8.07
N ILE A 136 8.51 -3.76 9.05
CA ILE A 136 9.17 -2.56 9.55
C ILE A 136 10.22 -2.82 10.63
N THR A 137 10.30 -4.02 11.22
CA THR A 137 11.28 -4.33 12.27
C THR A 137 12.36 -5.30 11.84
N GLU A 138 12.13 -6.10 10.80
CA GLU A 138 13.05 -7.13 10.34
C GLU A 138 13.34 -6.96 8.85
N GLU A 139 12.32 -7.08 8.01
CA GLU A 139 12.54 -7.21 6.56
C GLU A 139 13.18 -5.98 5.94
N ARG A 140 12.76 -4.78 6.35
CA ARG A 140 13.36 -3.53 5.84
C ARG A 140 14.85 -3.39 6.14
N PHE A 141 15.36 -4.10 7.16
CA PHE A 141 16.78 -4.09 7.51
C PHE A 141 17.56 -5.16 6.76
N ARG A 142 16.87 -6.22 6.29
CA ARG A 142 17.44 -7.25 5.41
C ARG A 142 17.51 -6.77 3.97
N PHE A 143 16.42 -6.20 3.45
CA PHE A 143 16.30 -5.79 2.06
C PHE A 143 15.53 -4.47 1.91
N THR A 144 16.01 -3.57 1.04
CA THR A 144 15.31 -2.32 0.74
C THR A 144 14.27 -2.56 -0.35
N TYR A 145 13.03 -2.91 0.03
CA TYR A 145 11.97 -3.33 -0.88
C TYR A 145 11.04 -2.20 -1.36
N SER A 146 11.19 -0.97 -0.85
CA SER A 146 10.31 0.15 -1.18
C SER A 146 10.97 1.51 -0.93
N TRP A 147 10.36 2.57 -1.45
CA TRP A 147 10.61 3.95 -1.04
C TRP A 147 10.00 4.22 0.34
N GLY A 148 10.66 3.70 1.38
CA GLY A 148 10.18 3.79 2.74
C GLY A 148 8.99 2.86 2.97
N ASP A 149 7.88 3.42 3.44
CA ASP A 149 6.70 2.69 3.90
C ASP A 149 5.77 2.23 2.78
N LYS A 150 5.82 2.86 1.60
CA LYS A 150 4.85 2.75 0.50
C LYS A 150 4.23 1.36 0.31
N GLU A 151 5.04 0.37 -0.03
CA GLU A 151 4.55 -0.98 -0.36
C GLU A 151 4.14 -1.79 0.87
N THR A 152 4.60 -1.38 2.04
CA THR A 152 4.54 -2.18 3.27
C THR A 152 3.11 -2.53 3.66
N PHE A 153 2.18 -1.57 3.51
CA PHE A 153 0.78 -1.78 3.86
C PHE A 153 0.17 -2.88 2.99
N ARG A 154 0.19 -2.75 1.67
CA ARG A 154 -0.39 -3.76 0.78
C ARG A 154 0.29 -5.12 0.90
N LEU A 155 1.61 -5.15 1.10
CA LEU A 155 2.35 -6.41 1.22
C LEU A 155 1.97 -7.16 2.50
N ALA A 156 1.70 -6.45 3.59
CA ALA A 156 1.21 -7.08 4.82
C ALA A 156 -0.15 -7.77 4.61
N PHE A 157 -1.08 -7.15 3.86
CA PHE A 157 -2.34 -7.79 3.50
C PHE A 157 -2.13 -8.99 2.57
N GLU A 158 -1.29 -8.84 1.55
CA GLU A 158 -0.98 -9.92 0.60
C GLU A 158 -0.39 -11.15 1.31
N MET A 159 0.62 -10.96 2.16
CA MET A 159 1.24 -12.07 2.91
C MET A 159 0.28 -12.68 3.93
N ALA A 160 -0.64 -11.89 4.50
CA ALA A 160 -1.69 -12.39 5.38
C ALA A 160 -2.82 -13.13 4.64
N ARG A 161 -2.81 -13.11 3.30
CA ARG A 161 -3.93 -13.56 2.45
C ARG A 161 -5.25 -12.83 2.77
N ALA A 162 -5.14 -11.60 3.24
CA ALA A 162 -6.28 -10.75 3.54
C ALA A 162 -6.67 -9.94 2.29
N PRO A 163 -7.97 -9.76 1.99
CA PRO A 163 -8.38 -8.93 0.88
C PRO A 163 -8.01 -7.46 1.13
N TYR A 164 -7.56 -6.79 0.09
CA TYR A 164 -7.30 -5.35 0.09
C TYR A 164 -7.81 -4.72 -1.20
N PHE A 165 -7.99 -3.40 -1.19
CA PHE A 165 -8.58 -2.65 -2.29
C PHE A 165 -7.66 -1.52 -2.71
N PHE A 166 -7.33 -1.54 -4.00
CA PHE A 166 -6.77 -0.39 -4.69
C PHE A 166 -7.89 0.35 -5.41
N ARG A 167 -7.93 1.66 -5.26
CA ARG A 167 -8.76 2.52 -6.08
C ARG A 167 -8.33 2.40 -7.55
N PRO A 168 -9.26 2.17 -8.50
CA PRO A 168 -8.91 1.99 -9.91
C PRO A 168 -8.41 3.26 -10.62
N TRP A 169 -8.49 4.43 -9.98
CA TRP A 169 -8.06 5.72 -10.52
C TRP A 169 -6.75 6.17 -9.85
N GLY A 170 -5.98 7.03 -10.54
CA GLY A 170 -4.66 7.49 -10.07
C GLY A 170 -4.70 8.29 -8.76
N VAL A 171 -3.52 8.48 -8.15
CA VAL A 171 -3.31 9.34 -6.97
C VAL A 171 -3.95 10.70 -7.24
N SER A 172 -4.94 11.10 -6.42
CA SER A 172 -5.71 12.37 -6.45
C SER A 172 -7.16 12.31 -6.93
N VAL A 173 -7.54 11.37 -7.79
CA VAL A 173 -8.86 11.40 -8.45
C VAL A 173 -9.90 10.57 -7.69
N TYR A 174 -11.10 11.13 -7.53
CA TYR A 174 -12.31 10.47 -7.03
C TYR A 174 -13.51 10.69 -7.92
N MET A 175 -14.27 9.63 -8.16
CA MET A 175 -15.57 9.68 -8.82
C MET A 175 -16.67 9.48 -7.78
N PRO A 176 -17.62 10.43 -7.63
CA PRO A 176 -18.79 10.25 -6.78
C PRO A 176 -19.68 9.14 -7.32
N VAL A 177 -19.97 8.16 -6.46
CA VAL A 177 -20.94 7.10 -6.79
C VAL A 177 -22.32 7.60 -6.37
N GLN A 178 -23.03 8.28 -7.28
CA GLN A 178 -24.49 8.33 -7.33
C GLN A 178 -25.02 9.07 -8.58
N GLY A 179 -25.50 8.31 -9.58
CA GLY A 179 -26.85 8.49 -10.12
C GLY A 179 -27.19 9.67 -11.05
N SER A 180 -26.30 10.13 -11.93
CA SER A 180 -26.69 10.93 -13.11
C SER A 180 -25.63 10.83 -14.20
N ASP A 181 -26.07 10.79 -15.46
CA ASP A 181 -25.28 10.55 -16.69
C ASP A 181 -24.19 11.61 -17.01
N ASP A 182 -23.79 12.41 -16.03
CA ASP A 182 -22.70 13.40 -16.07
C ASP A 182 -21.63 13.03 -15.01
N GLU A 183 -20.87 11.95 -15.25
CA GLU A 183 -19.79 11.50 -14.35
C GLU A 183 -18.50 12.32 -14.57
N GLU A 184 -18.44 13.54 -14.02
CA GLU A 184 -17.17 14.28 -13.95
C GLU A 184 -16.24 13.70 -12.88
N ALA A 185 -15.01 13.40 -13.28
CA ALA A 185 -13.95 13.00 -12.36
C ALA A 185 -13.52 14.20 -11.50
N GLU A 186 -13.62 14.07 -10.19
CA GLU A 186 -13.27 15.13 -9.26
C GLU A 186 -11.92 14.85 -8.59
N ILE A 187 -11.23 15.90 -8.17
CA ILE A 187 -9.97 15.77 -7.44
C ILE A 187 -10.29 15.75 -5.94
N LEU A 188 -9.90 14.68 -5.25
CA LEU A 188 -10.07 14.50 -3.81
C LEU A 188 -9.00 15.25 -3.01
N TYR A 189 -7.74 15.08 -3.41
CA TYR A 189 -6.57 15.71 -2.79
C TYR A 189 -5.43 15.78 -3.78
N MET A 190 -4.47 16.68 -3.56
CA MET A 190 -3.22 16.72 -4.31
C MET A 190 -2.05 16.53 -3.35
N ASN A 191 -1.13 15.62 -3.67
CA ASN A 191 0.13 15.50 -2.94
C ASN A 191 1.18 16.44 -3.57
N GLY A 192 2.08 17.01 -2.76
CA GLY A 192 3.18 17.86 -3.24
C GLY A 192 4.04 17.23 -4.36
N LYS A 193 4.18 15.90 -4.41
CA LYS A 193 4.87 15.17 -5.50
C LYS A 193 4.12 15.20 -6.84
N ALA A 194 2.80 15.41 -6.82
CA ALA A 194 1.95 15.50 -8.01
C ALA A 194 1.95 16.91 -8.64
N LEU A 195 2.40 17.93 -7.90
CA LEU A 195 2.51 19.32 -8.40
C LEU A 195 3.73 19.52 -9.32
N ILE A 196 4.63 18.55 -9.40
CA ILE A 196 5.79 18.56 -10.31
C ILE A 196 5.45 17.67 -11.51
N ASP A 197 5.20 18.33 -12.64
CA ASP A 197 4.92 17.82 -14.00
C ASP A 197 5.05 16.29 -14.20
N PRO A 198 3.95 15.55 -14.45
CA PRO A 198 3.98 14.11 -14.72
C PRO A 198 4.60 13.72 -16.08
N GLN A 199 4.97 14.67 -16.95
CA GLN A 199 5.48 14.39 -18.31
C GLN A 199 6.95 14.75 -18.55
N LYS A 200 7.73 15.11 -17.53
CA LYS A 200 9.19 15.25 -17.68
C LYS A 200 9.95 14.03 -17.17
N VAL A 201 10.03 13.01 -18.03
CA VAL A 201 11.14 12.04 -18.07
C VAL A 201 11.73 12.06 -19.47
#